data_AF-X0RGC1-F1
#
_entry.id   AF-X0RGC1-F1
#
_cell.length_a   1.000
_cell.length_b   1.000
_cell.length_c   1.000
_cell.angle_alpha   90.00
_cell.angle_beta   90.00
_cell.angle_gamma   90.00
#
_symmetry.space_group_name_H-M   'P 1'
#
loop_
_entity.id
_entity.type
_entity.pdbx_description
1 polymer ?
#
loop_
_entity_poly.entity_id
_entity_poly.type
_entity_poly.pdbx_seq_one_letter_code
_entity_poly.pdbx_strand_id
1 'polypeptide(L)'
;MPINGIRALVVLIVAVVTALVVSEVGLIGFIGLGAASLVNALGVASISKRLLAAFVLGALLLWLTSNVALLLEPILNMQIPAGAMTGILGAPLIIWLILRQRRERIETVTPMLTGKHAPVAWWRWTLGVVMIIILACFFVQDVSGWGLSTDWAITQQYRLPRSLSAAATGLMLAIAGVLLQTLTRNPMASPEVLGVSSGAALGVILGFLLLPSLGLSAGAGTLLISGLSGAMAVLLLVIWLARKVSSGYLLLVGIGIAAMMDGVMHMVKLSGDPR
;
A
#
# COMPACT_ATOMS: atom_id res chain seq x y z
N MET A 1 -7.34 -19.69 22.59
CA MET A 1 -7.23 -19.83 21.12
C MET A 1 -5.80 -20.21 20.77
N PRO A 2 -5.56 -21.22 19.92
CA PRO A 2 -4.20 -21.55 19.49
C PRO A 2 -3.59 -20.37 18.74
N ILE A 3 -2.34 -20.01 19.07
CA ILE A 3 -1.61 -18.83 18.55
C ILE A 3 -1.59 -18.79 17.00
N ASN A 4 -1.63 -19.96 16.36
CA ASN A 4 -1.67 -20.08 14.91
C ASN A 4 -3.01 -19.66 14.30
N GLY A 5 -4.12 -19.85 15.01
CA GLY A 5 -5.45 -19.44 14.55
C GLY A 5 -5.62 -17.93 14.50
N ILE A 6 -5.11 -17.21 15.51
CA ILE A 6 -5.13 -15.75 15.54
C ILE A 6 -4.26 -15.17 14.41
N ARG A 7 -3.06 -15.74 14.20
CA ARG A 7 -2.18 -15.31 13.10
C ARG A 7 -2.83 -15.49 11.73
N ALA A 8 -3.43 -16.66 11.49
CA ALA A 8 -4.14 -16.94 10.25
C ALA A 8 -5.32 -15.98 10.03
N LEU A 9 -6.11 -15.71 11.09
CA LEU A 9 -7.23 -14.78 11.03
C LEU A 9 -6.78 -13.36 10.68
N VAL A 10 -5.72 -12.85 11.31
CA VAL A 10 -5.24 -11.49 11.02
C VAL A 10 -4.66 -11.41 9.61
N VAL A 11 -3.91 -12.42 9.16
CA VAL A 11 -3.41 -12.47 7.78
C VAL A 11 -4.57 -12.48 6.78
N LEU A 12 -5.63 -13.24 7.07
CA LEU A 12 -6.85 -13.27 6.26
C LEU A 12 -7.53 -11.89 6.21
N ILE A 13 -7.72 -11.23 7.36
CA ILE A 13 -8.30 -9.88 7.44
C ILE A 13 -7.46 -8.90 6.63
N VAL A 14 -6.14 -8.92 6.81
CA VAL A 14 -5.22 -8.05 6.07
C VAL A 14 -5.32 -8.30 4.57
N ALA A 15 -5.38 -9.55 4.14
CA ALA A 15 -5.51 -9.90 2.73
C ALA A 15 -6.84 -9.46 2.13
N VAL A 16 -7.95 -9.64 2.85
CA VAL A 16 -9.28 -9.19 2.41
C VAL A 16 -9.33 -7.66 2.30
N VAL A 17 -8.84 -6.94 3.32
CA VAL A 17 -8.76 -5.47 3.28
C VAL A 17 -7.89 -5.00 2.12
N THR A 18 -6.74 -5.64 1.89
CA THR A 18 -5.86 -5.30 0.76
C THR A 18 -6.56 -5.57 -0.57
N ALA A 19 -7.25 -6.70 -0.71
CA ALA A 19 -7.96 -7.06 -1.94
C ALA A 19 -9.07 -6.06 -2.28
N LEU A 20 -9.89 -5.69 -1.29
CA LEU A 20 -10.95 -4.70 -1.46
C LEU A 20 -10.40 -3.36 -1.94
N VAL A 21 -9.31 -2.90 -1.32
CA VAL A 21 -8.64 -1.65 -1.68
C VAL A 21 -8.06 -1.71 -3.09
N VAL A 22 -7.39 -2.80 -3.45
CA VAL A 22 -6.74 -2.98 -4.76
C VAL A 22 -7.78 -3.16 -5.87
N SER A 23 -8.92 -3.77 -5.60
CA SER A 23 -10.00 -3.90 -6.58
C SER A 23 -10.68 -2.58 -6.92
N GLU A 24 -10.68 -1.60 -6.01
CA GLU A 24 -11.27 -0.27 -6.23
C GLU A 24 -10.25 0.73 -6.81
N VAL A 25 -9.02 0.74 -6.30
CA VAL A 25 -8.01 1.77 -6.63
C VAL A 25 -6.97 1.28 -7.64
N GLY A 26 -6.95 -0.02 -7.92
CA GLY A 26 -5.94 -0.67 -8.75
C GLY A 26 -4.69 -1.06 -7.96
N LEU A 27 -3.72 -1.64 -8.66
CA LEU A 27 -2.46 -2.09 -8.06
C LEU A 27 -1.65 -0.88 -7.57
N ILE A 28 -1.47 -0.76 -6.25
CA ILE A 28 -0.63 0.28 -5.63
C ILE A 28 0.56 -0.39 -4.96
N GLY A 29 1.78 -0.06 -5.43
CA GLY A 29 3.01 -0.61 -4.89
C GLY A 29 3.65 0.27 -3.82
N PHE A 30 4.33 -0.36 -2.86
CA PHE A 30 5.29 0.20 -1.91
C PHE A 30 4.77 1.08 -0.78
N ILE A 31 3.46 1.32 -0.67
CA ILE A 31 2.92 2.20 0.37
C ILE A 31 2.81 1.45 1.68
N GLY A 32 2.29 0.22 1.65
CA GLY A 32 2.19 -0.61 2.84
C GLY A 32 3.56 -0.90 3.45
N LEU A 33 4.56 -1.15 2.60
CA LEU A 33 5.94 -1.38 3.05
C LEU A 33 6.63 -0.08 3.46
N GLY A 34 6.54 0.98 2.66
CA GLY A 34 7.18 2.27 2.92
C GLY A 34 6.69 2.92 4.22
N ALA A 35 5.38 2.99 4.41
CA ALA A 35 4.78 3.55 5.63
C ALA A 35 5.18 2.75 6.88
N ALA A 36 5.03 1.43 6.84
CA ALA A 36 5.38 0.58 7.97
C ALA A 36 6.89 0.63 8.29
N SER A 37 7.75 0.74 7.26
CA SER A 37 9.19 0.92 7.43
C SER A 37 9.56 2.27 8.05
N LEU A 38 8.88 3.35 7.65
CA LEU A 38 9.03 4.66 8.30
C LEU A 38 8.62 4.62 9.77
N VAL A 39 7.50 3.96 10.10
CA VAL A 39 7.08 3.75 11.49
C VAL A 39 8.14 3.02 12.31
N ASN A 40 8.77 2.00 11.73
CA ASN A 40 9.85 1.26 12.38
C ASN A 40 11.09 2.14 12.60
N ALA A 41 11.43 2.99 11.63
CA ALA A 41 12.55 3.93 11.74
C ALA A 41 12.32 5.02 12.79
N LEU A 42 11.05 5.33 13.12
CA LEU A 42 10.70 6.27 14.18
C LEU A 42 10.82 5.69 15.59
N GLY A 43 11.14 4.40 15.74
CA GLY A 43 11.42 3.78 17.04
C GLY A 43 10.23 3.72 18.00
N VAL A 44 9.00 3.73 17.48
CA VAL A 44 7.78 3.75 18.30
C VAL A 44 7.54 2.39 18.95
N ALA A 45 7.61 2.30 20.28
CA ALA A 45 7.53 1.02 21.00
C ALA A 45 6.09 0.49 21.18
N SER A 46 5.08 1.36 21.29
CA SER A 46 3.68 0.96 21.54
C SER A 46 2.97 0.55 20.25
N ILE A 47 2.29 -0.60 20.26
CA ILE A 47 1.54 -1.11 19.11
C ILE A 47 0.46 -0.12 18.64
N SER A 48 -0.29 0.48 19.56
CA SER A 48 -1.34 1.45 19.24
C SER A 48 -0.77 2.70 18.58
N LYS A 49 0.39 3.17 19.07
CA LYS A 49 1.09 4.32 18.49
C LYS A 49 1.74 3.98 17.15
N ARG A 50 2.25 2.75 16.96
CA ARG A 50 2.74 2.27 15.67
C ARG A 50 1.62 2.23 14.63
N LEU A 51 0.44 1.72 15.01
CA LEU A 51 -0.72 1.69 14.13
C LEU A 51 -1.16 3.11 13.74
N LEU A 52 -1.20 4.05 14.69
CA LEU A 52 -1.55 5.45 14.40
C LEU A 52 -0.48 6.15 13.56
N ALA A 53 0.81 5.92 13.82
CA ALA A 53 1.88 6.46 12.98
C ALA A 53 1.83 5.87 11.56
N ALA A 54 1.54 4.57 11.43
CA ALA A 54 1.40 3.90 10.13
C ALA A 54 0.25 4.47 9.35
N PHE A 55 -0.90 4.62 10.01
CA PHE A 55 -2.10 5.25 9.48
C PHE A 55 -1.77 6.60 8.85
N VAL A 56 -1.08 7.47 9.60
CA VAL A 56 -0.78 8.85 9.17
C VAL A 56 0.24 8.87 8.03
N LEU A 57 1.32 8.09 8.16
CA LEU A 57 2.37 8.07 7.16
C LEU A 57 1.91 7.40 5.86
N GLY A 58 1.06 6.39 5.94
CA GLY A 58 0.45 5.74 4.77
C GLY A 58 -0.47 6.68 4.01
N ALA A 59 -1.36 7.38 4.72
CA ALA A 59 -2.22 8.40 4.14
C ALA A 59 -1.40 9.54 3.51
N LEU A 60 -0.37 10.04 4.21
CA LEU A 60 0.51 11.09 3.71
C LEU A 60 1.27 10.66 2.46
N LEU A 61 1.87 9.47 2.46
CA LEU A 61 2.62 8.95 1.33
C LEU A 61 1.72 8.78 0.10
N LEU A 62 0.54 8.19 0.26
CA LEU A 62 -0.37 8.02 -0.88
C LEU A 62 -0.96 9.36 -1.36
N TRP A 63 -1.24 10.29 -0.45
CA TRP A 63 -1.71 11.62 -0.83
C TRP A 63 -0.62 12.41 -1.59
N LEU A 64 0.61 12.42 -1.10
CA LEU A 64 1.74 13.08 -1.78
C LEU A 64 1.99 12.47 -3.16
N THR A 65 2.06 11.15 -3.24
CA THR A 65 2.28 10.44 -4.52
C THR A 65 1.14 10.72 -5.51
N SER A 66 -0.11 10.76 -5.04
CA SER A 66 -1.27 11.09 -5.88
C SER A 66 -1.23 12.53 -6.39
N ASN A 67 -0.78 13.48 -5.57
CA ASN A 67 -0.60 14.86 -6.01
C ASN A 67 0.53 14.99 -7.01
N VAL A 68 1.70 14.37 -6.75
CA VAL A 68 2.82 14.39 -7.70
C VAL A 68 2.41 13.80 -9.04
N ALA A 69 1.65 12.69 -9.07
CA ALA A 69 1.13 12.13 -10.31
C ALA A 69 0.30 13.18 -11.10
N LEU A 70 -0.59 13.92 -10.42
CA LEU A 70 -1.37 14.99 -11.02
C LEU A 70 -0.52 16.16 -11.55
N LEU A 71 0.61 16.48 -10.93
CA LEU A 71 1.51 17.54 -11.44
C LEU A 71 2.18 17.13 -12.75
N LEU A 72 2.46 15.83 -12.91
CA LEU A 72 3.20 15.31 -14.06
C LEU A 72 2.29 14.99 -15.25
N GLU A 73 1.01 14.71 -15.03
CA GLU A 73 0.04 14.40 -16.10
C GLU A 73 -0.01 15.47 -17.22
N PRO A 74 -0.11 16.78 -16.93
CA PRO A 74 -0.11 17.83 -17.97
C PRO A 74 1.24 17.94 -18.70
N ILE A 75 2.34 17.66 -18.01
CA ILE A 75 3.70 17.80 -18.55
C ILE A 75 4.03 16.64 -19.49
N LEU A 76 3.63 15.42 -19.10
CA LEU A 76 3.91 14.19 -19.84
C LEU A 76 2.82 13.83 -20.85
N ASN A 77 1.67 14.53 -20.81
CA ASN A 77 0.53 14.32 -21.68
C ASN A 77 0.03 12.85 -21.67
N MET A 78 0.18 12.17 -20.54
CA MET A 78 -0.15 10.76 -20.33
C MET A 78 -0.76 10.59 -18.93
N GLN A 79 -1.79 9.74 -18.81
CA GLN A 79 -2.36 9.39 -17.51
C GLN A 79 -1.38 8.50 -16.76
N ILE A 80 -0.94 8.95 -15.58
CA ILE A 80 0.04 8.23 -14.76
C ILE A 80 -0.73 7.40 -13.73
N PRO A 81 -0.66 6.06 -13.78
CA PRO A 81 -1.26 5.24 -12.73
C PRO A 81 -0.62 5.56 -11.38
N ALA A 82 -1.44 5.80 -10.36
CA ALA A 82 -0.96 6.13 -9.01
C ALA A 82 0.04 5.08 -8.50
N GLY A 83 -0.20 3.79 -8.78
CA GLY A 83 0.70 2.69 -8.40
C GLY A 83 2.09 2.73 -9.05
N ALA A 84 2.19 3.24 -10.28
CA ALA A 84 3.48 3.43 -10.94
C ALA A 84 4.25 4.57 -10.25
N MET A 85 3.56 5.67 -9.95
CA MET A 85 4.14 6.80 -9.23
C MET A 85 4.61 6.42 -7.81
N THR A 86 3.83 5.59 -7.12
CA THR A 86 4.18 5.13 -5.77
C THR A 86 5.36 4.17 -5.78
N GLY A 87 5.54 3.38 -6.83
CA GLY A 87 6.75 2.58 -7.04
C GLY A 87 7.99 3.45 -7.26
N ILE A 88 7.89 4.46 -8.13
CA ILE A 88 8.98 5.41 -8.43
C ILE A 88 9.43 6.14 -7.16
N LEU A 89 8.49 6.59 -6.32
CA LEU A 89 8.81 7.30 -5.09
C LEU A 89 9.15 6.36 -3.91
N GLY A 90 8.50 5.20 -3.83
CA GLY A 90 8.62 4.25 -2.72
C GLY A 90 9.91 3.43 -2.76
N ALA A 91 10.39 3.04 -3.95
CA ALA A 91 11.61 2.24 -4.06
C ALA A 91 12.86 2.95 -3.52
N PRO A 92 13.16 4.23 -3.87
CA PRO A 92 14.27 4.97 -3.27
C PRO A 92 14.15 5.11 -1.74
N LEU A 93 12.93 5.35 -1.25
CA LEU A 93 12.65 5.50 0.18
C LEU A 93 12.99 4.23 0.96
N ILE A 94 12.63 3.06 0.43
CA ILE A 94 12.92 1.76 1.04
C ILE A 94 14.41 1.42 0.95
N ILE A 95 15.05 1.68 -0.20
CA ILE A 95 16.49 1.50 -0.35
C ILE A 95 17.25 2.33 0.68
N TRP A 96 16.90 3.62 0.81
CA TRP A 96 17.49 4.51 1.80
C TRP A 96 17.29 4.01 3.24
N LEU A 97 16.10 3.52 3.58
CA LEU A 97 15.78 2.95 4.90
C LEU A 97 16.60 1.69 5.21
N ILE A 98 16.72 0.77 4.24
CA ILE A 98 17.53 -0.45 4.39
C ILE A 98 18.99 -0.10 4.66
N LEU A 99 19.54 0.85 3.90
CA LEU A 99 20.92 1.32 4.07
C LEU A 99 21.14 1.96 5.45
N ARG A 100 20.14 2.67 5.98
CA ARG A 100 20.21 3.30 7.30
C ARG A 100 20.16 2.28 8.45
N GLN A 101 19.27 1.29 8.38
CA GLN A 101 19.14 0.27 9.44
C GLN A 101 20.34 -0.69 9.51
N ARG A 102 21.02 -0.95 8.39
CA ARG A 102 22.23 -1.79 8.37
C ARG A 102 23.37 -1.16 9.18
N ARG A 103 23.40 0.18 9.28
CA ARG A 103 24.43 0.94 9.99
C ARG A 103 24.29 0.82 11.51
N GLU A 104 23.07 0.77 12.03
CA GLU A 104 22.81 0.63 13.48
C GLU A 104 23.08 -0.79 14.01
N ARG A 105 22.87 -1.83 13.19
CA ARG A 105 23.07 -3.23 13.62
C ARG A 105 24.54 -3.66 13.71
N ILE A 106 25.46 -2.89 13.12
CA ILE A 106 26.90 -3.19 13.12
C ILE A 106 27.60 -2.61 14.37
N GLU A 107 27.01 -1.64 15.07
CA GLU A 107 27.71 -0.90 16.15
C GLU A 107 27.49 -1.43 17.58
N THR A 108 26.67 -2.45 17.86
CA THR A 108 26.43 -2.88 19.25
C THR A 108 26.54 -4.39 19.49
N VAL A 109 27.76 -4.86 19.73
CA VAL A 109 28.01 -5.92 20.73
C VAL A 109 28.45 -5.22 22.03
N THR A 110 27.50 -4.66 22.76
CA THR A 110 27.64 -4.31 24.18
C THR A 110 26.29 -4.63 24.87
N PRO A 111 26.30 -5.23 26.08
CA PRO A 111 25.09 -5.78 26.66
C PRO A 111 24.18 -4.69 27.23
N MET A 112 22.89 -4.93 27.06
CA MET A 112 21.72 -4.46 27.82
C MET A 112 21.92 -3.28 28.78
N LEU A 113 21.64 -2.07 28.29
CA LEU A 113 21.05 -1.02 29.12
C LEU A 113 19.80 -0.52 28.41
N THR A 114 18.68 -0.71 29.09
CA THR A 114 17.30 -0.33 28.78
C THR A 114 17.26 0.94 27.94
N GLY A 115 16.92 0.80 26.65
CA GLY A 115 16.80 1.93 25.74
C GLY A 115 15.84 2.94 26.33
N LYS A 116 16.31 4.17 26.57
CA LYS A 116 15.46 5.27 27.01
C LYS A 116 14.40 5.48 25.93
N HIS A 117 13.17 5.07 26.23
CA HIS A 117 12.01 5.39 25.39
C HIS A 117 11.90 6.91 25.35
N ALA A 118 12.28 7.54 24.23
CA ALA A 118 12.02 8.95 24.04
C ALA A 118 10.49 9.15 24.14
N PRO A 119 9.99 10.02 25.04
CA PRO A 119 8.57 10.30 25.14
C PRO A 119 8.14 11.03 23.87
N VAL A 120 7.68 10.27 22.88
CA VAL A 120 7.11 10.81 21.65
C VAL A 120 5.86 11.59 22.04
N ALA A 121 5.95 12.93 21.97
CA ALA A 121 4.88 13.85 22.31
C ALA A 121 3.68 13.65 21.37
N TRP A 122 2.66 12.95 21.86
CA TRP A 122 1.46 12.57 21.12
C TRP A 122 0.72 13.78 20.51
N TRP A 123 0.78 14.94 21.15
CA TRP A 123 0.24 16.21 20.65
C TRP A 123 0.88 16.67 19.34
N ARG A 124 2.19 16.43 19.15
CA ARG A 124 2.89 16.77 17.90
C ARG A 124 2.46 15.87 16.75
N TRP A 125 2.01 14.65 17.05
CA TRP A 125 1.46 13.73 16.06
C TRP A 125 0.05 14.13 15.65
N THR A 126 -0.85 14.42 16.60
CA THR A 126 -2.22 14.88 16.28
C THR A 126 -2.19 16.21 15.52
N LEU A 127 -1.33 17.15 15.91
CA LEU A 127 -1.07 18.37 15.13
C LEU A 127 -0.51 18.06 13.75
N GLY A 128 0.39 17.10 13.62
CA GLY A 128 0.89 16.63 12.34
C GLY A 128 -0.22 16.06 11.45
N VAL A 129 -1.11 15.22 12.00
CA VAL A 129 -2.27 14.65 11.28
C VAL A 129 -3.20 15.77 10.82
N VAL A 130 -3.57 16.68 11.71
CA VAL A 130 -4.45 17.80 11.40
C VAL A 130 -3.81 18.72 10.37
N MET A 131 -2.51 19.01 10.50
CA MET A 131 -1.77 19.82 9.54
C MET A 131 -1.65 19.13 8.19
N ILE A 132 -1.49 17.81 8.14
CA ILE A 132 -1.50 17.00 6.90
C ILE A 132 -2.88 16.98 6.26
N ILE A 133 -3.96 16.85 7.04
CA ILE A 133 -5.33 16.91 6.52
C ILE A 133 -5.61 18.30 5.95
N ILE A 134 -5.15 19.36 6.63
CA ILE A 134 -5.25 20.75 6.14
C ILE A 134 -4.39 20.92 4.88
N LEU A 135 -3.13 20.47 4.86
CA LEU A 135 -2.28 20.50 3.67
C LEU A 135 -2.90 19.70 2.52
N ALA A 136 -3.57 18.60 2.84
CA ALA A 136 -4.26 17.75 1.89
C ALA A 136 -5.51 18.37 1.26
N CYS A 137 -6.19 19.21 2.03
CA CYS A 137 -7.36 19.95 1.57
C CYS A 137 -7.00 21.27 0.86
N PHE A 138 -5.87 21.90 1.22
CA PHE A 138 -5.57 23.29 0.83
C PHE A 138 -4.33 23.48 -0.04
N PHE A 139 -3.41 22.51 -0.10
CA PHE A 139 -2.12 22.63 -0.80
C PHE A 139 -2.10 21.72 -2.03
N VAL A 140 -2.67 22.20 -3.13
CA VAL A 140 -2.73 21.49 -4.41
C VAL A 140 -2.43 22.48 -5.54
N GLN A 141 -1.66 22.06 -6.56
CA GLN A 141 -1.30 22.91 -7.69
C GLN A 141 -2.56 23.29 -8.51
N ASP A 142 -2.68 24.59 -8.79
CA ASP A 142 -3.64 25.14 -9.75
C ASP A 142 -2.96 25.35 -11.11
N VAL A 143 -3.72 25.67 -12.16
CA VAL A 143 -3.21 25.91 -13.53
C VAL A 143 -2.13 27.02 -13.56
N SER A 144 -2.09 27.89 -12.56
CA SER A 144 -1.15 29.01 -12.38
C SER A 144 0.09 28.69 -11.51
N GLY A 145 0.22 27.47 -10.97
CA GLY A 145 1.34 27.06 -10.12
C GLY A 145 0.91 26.67 -8.70
N TRP A 146 1.85 26.70 -7.75
CA TRP A 146 1.58 26.41 -6.34
C TRP A 146 0.77 27.55 -5.72
N GLY A 147 -0.51 27.30 -5.44
CA GLY A 147 -1.41 28.29 -4.85
C GLY A 147 -2.61 27.64 -4.19
N LEU A 148 -3.24 28.36 -3.27
CA LEU A 148 -4.55 27.99 -2.72
C LEU A 148 -5.61 28.18 -3.82
N SER A 149 -5.96 27.12 -4.54
CA SER A 149 -7.07 27.18 -5.50
C SER A 149 -8.36 27.43 -4.71
N THR A 150 -8.93 28.63 -4.84
CA THR A 150 -10.13 29.05 -4.10
C THR A 150 -11.42 28.59 -4.80
N ASP A 151 -11.29 27.88 -5.94
CA ASP A 151 -12.41 27.36 -6.72
C ASP A 151 -13.07 26.17 -6.01
N TRP A 152 -14.15 26.47 -5.29
CA TRP A 152 -14.86 25.54 -4.42
C TRP A 152 -15.51 24.38 -5.19
N ALA A 153 -16.00 24.63 -6.42
CA ALA A 153 -16.74 23.64 -7.21
C ALA A 153 -15.86 22.48 -7.72
N ILE A 154 -14.70 22.79 -8.30
CA ILE A 154 -13.74 21.78 -8.79
C ILE A 154 -13.17 20.99 -7.60
N THR A 155 -12.95 21.69 -6.48
CA THR A 155 -12.42 21.09 -5.26
C THR A 155 -13.37 20.07 -4.64
N GLN A 156 -14.67 20.38 -4.54
CA GLN A 156 -15.65 19.44 -3.99
C GLN A 156 -15.93 18.23 -4.89
N GLN A 157 -16.02 18.42 -6.21
CA GLN A 157 -16.52 17.38 -7.11
C GLN A 157 -15.44 16.38 -7.55
N TYR A 158 -14.20 16.82 -7.70
CA TYR A 158 -13.14 15.97 -8.26
C TYR A 158 -11.94 15.80 -7.32
N ARG A 159 -11.59 16.82 -6.54
CA ARG A 159 -10.34 16.83 -5.75
C ARG A 159 -10.49 16.21 -4.37
N LEU A 160 -11.57 16.54 -3.65
CA LEU A 160 -11.86 16.01 -2.32
C LEU A 160 -12.09 14.49 -2.31
N PRO A 161 -12.95 13.91 -3.19
CA PRO A 161 -13.23 12.48 -3.17
C PRO A 161 -11.97 11.63 -3.43
N ARG A 162 -11.13 12.07 -4.38
CA ARG A 162 -9.88 11.39 -4.73
C ARG A 162 -8.82 11.51 -3.65
N SER A 163 -8.68 12.68 -3.01
CA SER A 163 -7.72 12.87 -1.92
C SER A 163 -8.10 12.07 -0.69
N LEU A 164 -9.41 12.01 -0.37
CA LEU A 164 -9.95 11.21 0.72
C LEU A 164 -9.81 9.71 0.44
N SER A 165 -10.07 9.24 -0.78
CA SER A 165 -9.91 7.83 -1.15
C SER A 165 -8.44 7.40 -1.16
N ALA A 166 -7.53 8.26 -1.63
CA ALA A 166 -6.09 8.07 -1.55
C ALA A 166 -5.62 7.99 -0.08
N ALA A 167 -6.06 8.93 0.77
CA ALA A 167 -5.73 8.90 2.19
C ALA A 167 -6.26 7.63 2.89
N ALA A 168 -7.53 7.26 2.64
CA ALA A 168 -8.16 6.07 3.21
C ALA A 168 -7.49 4.76 2.76
N THR A 169 -7.08 4.71 1.49
CA THR A 169 -6.34 3.56 0.94
C THR A 169 -4.96 3.42 1.57
N GLY A 170 -4.20 4.51 1.65
CA GLY A 170 -2.85 4.50 2.20
C GLY A 170 -2.85 4.11 3.68
N LEU A 171 -3.86 4.58 4.40
CA LEU A 171 -4.19 4.20 5.77
C LEU A 171 -4.41 2.68 5.92
N MET A 172 -5.29 2.10 5.11
CA MET A 172 -5.60 0.66 5.19
C MET A 172 -4.37 -0.20 4.89
N LEU A 173 -3.60 0.15 3.86
CA LEU A 173 -2.38 -0.57 3.47
C LEU A 173 -1.26 -0.45 4.52
N ALA A 174 -1.12 0.70 5.17
CA ALA A 174 -0.10 0.88 6.21
C ALA A 174 -0.42 0.10 7.49
N ILE A 175 -1.70 0.05 7.89
CA ILE A 175 -2.15 -0.81 9.00
C ILE A 175 -1.87 -2.28 8.65
N ALA A 176 -2.25 -2.71 7.45
CA ALA A 176 -1.97 -4.04 6.95
C ALA A 176 -0.48 -4.40 7.01
N GLY A 177 0.38 -3.48 6.57
CA GLY A 177 1.84 -3.61 6.66
C GLY A 177 2.34 -3.77 8.09
N VAL A 178 1.95 -2.88 9.01
CA VAL A 178 2.39 -2.97 10.42
C VAL A 178 1.88 -4.23 11.13
N LEU A 179 0.64 -4.64 10.86
CA LEU A 179 0.09 -5.89 11.39
C LEU A 179 0.89 -7.10 10.89
N LEU A 180 1.17 -7.17 9.58
CA LEU A 180 1.97 -8.24 9.00
C LEU A 180 3.39 -8.25 9.56
N GLN A 181 4.07 -7.11 9.63
CA GLN A 181 5.42 -7.01 10.18
C GLN A 181 5.49 -7.41 11.65
N THR A 182 4.46 -7.05 12.43
CA THR A 182 4.39 -7.41 13.86
C THR A 182 4.14 -8.91 14.05
N LEU A 183 3.25 -9.50 13.26
CA LEU A 183 2.92 -10.93 13.36
C LEU A 183 4.02 -11.85 12.83
N THR A 184 4.62 -11.47 11.70
CA THR A 184 5.69 -12.24 11.07
C THR A 184 7.05 -11.97 11.71
N ARG A 185 7.17 -10.92 12.53
CA ARG A 185 8.44 -10.40 13.06
C ARG A 185 9.46 -10.15 11.95
N ASN A 186 8.98 -9.78 10.77
CA ASN A 186 9.79 -9.51 9.59
C ASN A 186 9.52 -8.08 9.11
N PRO A 187 10.49 -7.15 9.21
CA PRO A 187 10.31 -5.76 8.78
C PRO A 187 10.08 -5.62 7.26
N MET A 188 10.37 -6.67 6.47
CA MET A 188 10.13 -6.70 5.02
C MET A 188 8.76 -7.28 4.63
N ALA A 189 7.97 -7.73 5.61
CA ALA A 189 6.64 -8.24 5.31
C ALA A 189 5.69 -7.10 4.92
N SER A 190 5.04 -7.23 3.77
CA SER A 190 3.92 -6.39 3.36
C SER A 190 2.96 -7.23 2.51
N PRO A 191 1.67 -6.85 2.43
CA PRO A 191 0.71 -7.62 1.64
C PRO A 191 1.00 -7.53 0.13
N GLU A 192 1.66 -6.44 -0.30
CA GLU A 192 2.18 -6.25 -1.66
C GLU A 192 3.29 -7.27 -1.97
N VAL A 193 4.27 -7.43 -1.07
CA VAL A 193 5.39 -8.37 -1.28
C VAL A 193 4.95 -9.83 -1.13
N LEU A 194 3.83 -10.10 -0.47
CA LEU A 194 3.22 -11.44 -0.45
C LEU A 194 2.46 -11.78 -1.74
N GLY A 195 2.33 -10.85 -2.69
CA GLY A 195 1.64 -11.08 -3.96
C GLY A 195 0.10 -11.01 -3.89
N VAL A 196 -0.48 -10.67 -2.73
CA VAL A 196 -1.95 -10.60 -2.55
C VAL A 196 -2.56 -9.52 -3.43
N SER A 197 -1.90 -8.36 -3.52
CA SER A 197 -2.30 -7.26 -4.41
C SER A 197 -2.28 -7.68 -5.88
N SER A 198 -1.22 -8.38 -6.28
CA SER A 198 -1.07 -8.92 -7.65
C SER A 198 -2.14 -9.97 -7.95
N GLY A 199 -2.49 -10.82 -6.98
CA GLY A 199 -3.60 -11.77 -7.10
C GLY A 199 -4.96 -11.11 -7.24
N ALA A 200 -5.21 -10.01 -6.52
CA ALA A 200 -6.43 -9.23 -6.66
C ALA A 200 -6.56 -8.65 -8.08
N ALA A 201 -5.50 -8.01 -8.57
CA ALA A 201 -5.46 -7.45 -9.92
C ALA A 201 -5.67 -8.52 -11.00
N LEU A 202 -5.03 -9.69 -10.86
CA LEU A 202 -5.23 -10.86 -11.72
C LEU A 202 -6.72 -11.26 -11.76
N GLY A 203 -7.34 -11.40 -10.58
CA GLY A 203 -8.74 -11.77 -10.45
C GLY A 203 -9.68 -10.78 -11.12
N VAL A 204 -9.41 -9.48 -11.03
CA VAL A 204 -10.18 -8.44 -11.74
C VAL A 204 -10.01 -8.59 -13.25
N ILE A 205 -8.80 -8.77 -13.76
CA ILE A 205 -8.53 -8.92 -15.20
C ILE A 205 -9.20 -10.18 -15.77
N LEU A 206 -9.06 -11.32 -15.09
CA LEU A 206 -9.74 -12.55 -15.51
C LEU A 206 -11.26 -12.41 -15.44
N GLY A 207 -11.78 -11.75 -14.41
CA GLY A 207 -13.20 -11.44 -14.31
C GLY A 207 -13.66 -10.60 -15.50
N PHE A 208 -12.93 -9.56 -15.84
CA PHE A 208 -13.24 -8.68 -16.96
C PHE A 208 -13.25 -9.43 -18.31
N LEU A 209 -12.32 -10.37 -18.52
CA LEU A 209 -12.21 -11.15 -19.76
C LEU A 209 -13.22 -12.32 -19.82
N LEU A 210 -13.46 -13.01 -18.72
CA LEU A 210 -14.21 -14.26 -18.69
C LEU A 210 -15.69 -14.08 -18.32
N LEU A 211 -16.06 -13.09 -17.51
CA LEU A 211 -17.47 -12.89 -17.13
C LEU A 211 -18.38 -12.60 -18.33
N PRO A 212 -18.00 -11.74 -19.31
CA PRO A 212 -18.83 -11.50 -20.48
C PRO A 212 -19.02 -12.75 -21.34
N SER A 213 -18.00 -13.62 -21.45
CA SER A 213 -18.11 -14.88 -22.21
C SER A 213 -18.98 -15.93 -21.52
N LEU A 214 -19.21 -15.78 -20.21
CA LEU A 214 -20.16 -16.59 -19.43
C LEU A 214 -21.58 -16.01 -19.40
N GLY A 215 -21.84 -14.90 -20.11
CA GLY A 215 -23.13 -14.21 -20.12
C GLY A 215 -23.44 -13.42 -18.83
N LEU A 216 -22.45 -13.24 -17.96
CA LEU A 216 -22.56 -12.42 -16.76
C LEU A 216 -22.11 -10.99 -17.05
N SER A 217 -22.83 -10.00 -16.52
CA SER A 217 -22.40 -8.60 -16.65
C SER A 217 -21.13 -8.37 -15.83
N ALA A 218 -20.13 -7.72 -16.45
CA ALA A 218 -18.93 -7.22 -15.78
C ALA A 218 -19.27 -5.92 -15.02
N GLY A 219 -20.22 -6.01 -14.09
CA GLY A 219 -20.53 -4.91 -13.18
C GLY A 219 -19.52 -4.78 -12.04
N ALA A 220 -19.53 -3.65 -11.34
CA ALA A 220 -18.63 -3.40 -10.21
C ALA A 220 -18.66 -4.54 -9.17
N GLY A 221 -19.85 -5.08 -8.85
CA GLY A 221 -19.99 -6.17 -7.90
C GLY A 221 -19.34 -7.49 -8.33
N THR A 222 -19.43 -7.87 -9.61
CA THR A 222 -18.86 -9.13 -10.10
C THR A 222 -17.33 -9.04 -10.23
N LEU A 223 -16.81 -7.87 -10.63
CA LEU A 223 -15.38 -7.59 -10.65
C LEU A 223 -14.75 -7.53 -9.25
N LEU A 224 -15.47 -7.01 -8.25
CA LEU A 224 -15.04 -7.07 -6.85
C LEU A 224 -14.90 -8.51 -6.37
N ILE A 225 -15.90 -9.36 -6.66
CA ILE A 225 -15.86 -10.78 -6.28
C ILE A 225 -14.72 -11.51 -7.00
N SER A 226 -14.50 -11.23 -8.28
CA SER A 226 -13.41 -11.85 -9.04
C SER A 226 -12.05 -11.43 -8.49
N GLY A 227 -11.86 -10.15 -8.15
CA GLY A 227 -10.67 -9.64 -7.47
C GLY A 227 -10.43 -10.28 -6.10
N LEU A 228 -11.44 -10.32 -5.25
CA LEU A 228 -11.39 -11.02 -3.94
C LEU A 228 -11.01 -12.50 -4.10
N SER A 229 -11.58 -13.18 -5.10
CA SER A 229 -11.26 -14.60 -5.36
C SER A 229 -9.80 -14.80 -5.77
N GLY A 230 -9.26 -13.91 -6.62
CA GLY A 230 -7.85 -13.94 -7.04
C GLY A 230 -6.90 -13.67 -5.88
N ALA A 231 -7.20 -12.68 -5.03
CA ALA A 231 -6.44 -12.39 -3.83
C ALA A 231 -6.44 -13.56 -2.84
N MET A 232 -7.61 -14.18 -2.64
CA MET A 232 -7.76 -15.36 -1.79
C MET A 232 -6.97 -16.55 -2.31
N ALA A 233 -7.00 -16.79 -3.63
CA ALA A 233 -6.24 -17.86 -4.26
C ALA A 233 -4.73 -17.69 -4.03
N VAL A 234 -4.20 -16.47 -4.22
CA VAL A 234 -2.79 -16.19 -3.94
C VAL A 234 -2.48 -16.33 -2.44
N LEU A 235 -3.36 -15.85 -1.56
CA LEU A 235 -3.17 -16.00 -0.12
C LEU A 235 -3.08 -17.47 0.29
N LEU A 236 -3.99 -18.31 -0.19
CA LEU A 236 -3.98 -19.75 0.09
C LEU A 236 -2.72 -20.42 -0.45
N LEU A 237 -2.27 -20.04 -1.64
CA LEU A 237 -1.00 -20.50 -2.22
C LEU A 237 0.19 -20.11 -1.35
N VAL A 238 0.23 -18.87 -0.87
CA VAL A 238 1.28 -18.36 0.03
C VAL A 238 1.27 -19.07 1.37
N ILE A 239 0.10 -19.29 1.98
CA ILE A 239 -0.02 -20.06 3.24
C ILE A 239 0.44 -21.50 3.04
N TRP A 240 0.12 -22.11 1.90
CA TRP A 240 0.55 -23.46 1.57
C TRP A 240 2.07 -23.54 1.36
N LEU A 241 2.65 -22.60 0.62
CA LEU A 241 4.11 -22.47 0.43
C LEU A 241 4.84 -22.16 1.74
N ALA A 242 4.25 -21.38 2.63
CA ALA A 242 4.85 -21.05 3.93
C ALA A 242 5.02 -22.27 4.85
N ARG A 243 4.29 -23.36 4.59
CA ARG A 243 4.52 -24.64 5.29
C ARG A 243 5.70 -25.43 4.74
N LYS A 244 6.11 -25.15 3.50
CA LYS A 244 7.13 -25.91 2.77
C LYS A 244 8.46 -25.17 2.64
N VAL A 245 8.44 -23.83 2.70
CA VAL A 245 9.59 -22.99 2.38
C VAL A 245 9.82 -21.97 3.49
N SER A 246 11.09 -21.60 3.75
CA SER A 246 11.44 -20.60 4.76
C SER A 246 10.97 -19.18 4.35
N SER A 247 10.72 -18.33 5.36
CA SER A 247 10.10 -17.01 5.18
C SER A 247 10.79 -16.08 4.18
N GLY A 248 12.09 -16.24 3.96
CA GLY A 248 12.85 -15.45 2.99
C GLY A 248 12.48 -15.75 1.54
N TYR A 249 12.28 -17.02 1.19
CA TYR A 249 11.88 -17.42 -0.17
C TYR A 249 10.43 -17.07 -0.48
N LEU A 250 9.57 -16.92 0.55
CA LEU A 250 8.18 -16.48 0.37
C LEU A 250 8.10 -15.09 -0.28
N LEU A 251 9.07 -14.22 0.02
CA LEU A 251 9.18 -12.89 -0.59
C LEU A 251 9.55 -13.02 -2.07
N LEU A 252 10.47 -13.92 -2.43
CA LEU A 252 10.84 -14.18 -3.83
C LEU A 252 9.65 -14.72 -4.64
N VAL A 253 8.84 -15.59 -4.05
CA VAL A 253 7.60 -16.07 -4.66
C VAL A 253 6.66 -14.90 -4.95
N GLY A 254 6.41 -14.02 -3.97
CA GLY A 254 5.52 -12.89 -4.17
C GLY A 254 6.04 -11.87 -5.19
N ILE A 255 7.36 -11.60 -5.21
CA ILE A 255 8.01 -10.79 -6.25
C ILE A 255 7.83 -11.44 -7.63
N GLY A 256 7.99 -12.77 -7.73
CA GLY A 256 7.76 -13.50 -8.98
C GLY A 256 6.31 -13.41 -9.47
N ILE A 257 5.33 -13.55 -8.57
CA ILE A 257 3.90 -13.38 -8.90
C ILE A 257 3.63 -11.94 -9.36
N ALA A 258 4.20 -10.94 -8.69
CA ALA A 258 4.07 -9.54 -9.08
C ALA A 258 4.67 -9.26 -10.47
N ALA A 259 5.88 -9.75 -10.75
CA ALA A 259 6.52 -9.61 -12.06
C ALA A 259 5.74 -10.30 -13.17
N MET A 260 5.18 -11.50 -12.89
CA MET A 260 4.29 -12.20 -13.82
C MET A 260 3.05 -11.34 -14.12
N MET A 261 2.48 -10.68 -13.11
CA MET A 261 1.33 -9.78 -13.29
C MET A 261 1.66 -8.53 -14.07
N ASP A 262 2.80 -7.89 -13.81
CA ASP A 262 3.23 -6.74 -14.60
C ASP A 262 3.42 -7.12 -16.08
N GLY A 263 3.93 -8.32 -16.35
CA GLY A 263 4.00 -8.88 -17.71
C GLY A 263 2.63 -9.01 -18.37
N VAL A 264 1.66 -9.61 -17.67
CA VAL A 264 0.27 -9.73 -18.17
C VAL A 264 -0.36 -8.35 -18.39
N MET A 265 -0.19 -7.43 -17.43
CA MET A 265 -0.68 -6.04 -17.51
C MET A 265 -0.15 -5.32 -18.75
N HIS A 266 1.14 -5.47 -19.04
CA HIS A 266 1.77 -4.91 -20.23
C HIS A 266 1.22 -5.54 -21.51
N MET A 267 1.05 -6.87 -21.56
CA MET A 267 0.46 -7.53 -22.72
C MET A 267 -0.97 -7.06 -22.98
N VAL A 268 -1.81 -6.94 -21.94
CA VAL A 268 -3.19 -6.46 -22.08
C VAL A 268 -3.22 -5.03 -22.62
N LYS A 269 -2.37 -4.14 -22.08
CA LYS A 269 -2.27 -2.75 -22.57
C LYS A 269 -1.81 -2.67 -24.02
N LEU A 270 -0.86 -3.53 -24.44
CA LEU A 270 -0.35 -3.59 -25.81
C LEU A 270 -1.34 -4.25 -26.78
N SER A 271 -2.17 -5.17 -26.30
CA SER A 271 -3.22 -5.82 -27.11
C SER A 271 -4.29 -4.84 -27.57
N GLY A 272 -4.35 -3.64 -26.98
CA GLY A 272 -5.13 -2.52 -27.49
C GLY A 272 -6.65 -2.75 -27.53
N ASP A 273 -7.19 -3.73 -26.79
CA ASP A 273 -8.63 -3.96 -26.75
C ASP A 273 -9.27 -2.95 -25.78
N PRO A 274 -9.98 -1.91 -26.29
CA PRO A 274 -10.54 -0.82 -25.48
C PRO A 274 -12.03 -1.06 -25.20
N ARG A 275 -12.45 -2.32 -25.13
CA ARG A 275 -13.85 -2.68 -24.87
C ARG A 275 -14.24 -2.36 -23.43
#